data_AF-A0A1J3IC56-F1
#
_entry.id   AF-A0A1J3IC56-F1
#
_cell.length_a   1.000
_cell.length_b   1.000
_cell.length_c   1.000
_cell.angle_alpha   90.00
_cell.angle_beta   90.00
_cell.angle_gamma   90.00
#
_symmetry.space_group_name_H-M   'P 1'
#
loop_
_entity.id
_entity.type
_entity.pdbx_description
1 polymer ?
#
loop_
_entity_poly.entity_id
_entity_poly.type
_entity_poly.pdbx_seq_one_letter_code
_entity_poly.pdbx_strand_id
1 'polypeptide(L)'
;ILGDLLGRGIFNSDGDTWRFQRKLASLELGSVSIRVFAHEIVKTEIETRLFPVLTSFSSDSGSVLDLQDVFRRFAFDTISKLSFGFDPDCLHVPFP
;
A
#
# COMPACT_ATOMS: atom_id res chain seq x y z
N ILE A 1 -2.72 4.95 -24.12
CA ILE A 1 -2.22 3.71 -23.48
C ILE A 1 -2.74 3.57 -22.05
N LEU A 2 -2.58 4.57 -21.17
CA LEU A 2 -3.07 4.46 -19.78
C LEU A 2 -4.61 4.54 -19.61
N GLY A 3 -5.36 4.90 -20.65
CA GLY A 3 -6.81 5.08 -20.58
C GLY A 3 -7.60 3.83 -20.18
N ASP A 4 -7.17 2.64 -20.61
CA ASP A 4 -7.88 1.39 -20.29
C ASP A 4 -7.70 0.97 -18.82
N LEU A 5 -6.58 1.37 -18.20
CA LEU A 5 -6.26 1.06 -16.81
C LEU A 5 -6.71 2.17 -15.84
N LEU A 6 -6.39 3.43 -16.14
CA LEU A 6 -6.60 4.57 -15.25
C LEU A 6 -7.86 5.39 -15.59
N GLY A 7 -8.54 5.04 -16.69
CA GLY A 7 -9.74 5.74 -17.14
C GLY A 7 -9.52 7.24 -17.33
N ARG A 8 -10.48 8.05 -16.88
CA ARG A 8 -10.37 9.53 -16.83
C ARG A 8 -10.18 10.02 -15.38
N GLY A 9 -9.54 9.19 -14.56
CA GLY A 9 -9.28 9.50 -13.15
C GLY A 9 -8.14 10.52 -12.97
N ILE A 10 -7.81 10.78 -11.71
CA ILE A 10 -6.91 11.88 -11.32
C ILE A 10 -5.50 11.73 -11.90
N PHE A 11 -5.07 10.48 -12.14
CA PHE A 11 -3.75 10.18 -12.70
C PHE A 11 -3.68 10.27 -14.23
N ASN A 12 -4.82 10.36 -14.92
CA ASN A 12 -4.91 10.32 -16.38
C ASN A 12 -5.82 11.42 -16.95
N SER A 13 -6.12 12.46 -16.16
CA SER A 13 -6.90 13.63 -16.58
C SER A 13 -6.05 14.90 -16.47
N ASP A 14 -6.44 15.94 -17.21
CA ASP A 14 -5.78 17.24 -17.25
C ASP A 14 -6.78 18.40 -17.04
N GLY A 15 -6.25 19.62 -16.91
CA GLY A 15 -7.05 20.85 -16.87
C GLY A 15 -8.01 20.92 -15.68
N ASP A 16 -9.23 21.39 -15.94
CA ASP A 16 -10.23 21.60 -14.89
C ASP A 16 -10.70 20.28 -14.26
N THR A 17 -10.77 19.19 -15.04
CA THR A 17 -11.13 17.87 -14.52
C THR A 17 -10.11 17.40 -13.49
N TRP A 18 -8.82 17.47 -13.81
CA TRP A 18 -7.75 17.14 -12.87
C TRP A 18 -7.78 18.05 -11.63
N ARG A 19 -7.94 19.37 -11.84
CA ARG A 19 -7.96 20.34 -10.74
C ARG A 19 -9.09 20.04 -9.75
N PHE A 20 -10.27 19.71 -10.26
CA PHE A 20 -11.42 19.34 -9.45
C PHE A 20 -11.18 18.04 -8.67
N GLN A 21 -10.75 16.97 -9.34
CA GLN A 21 -10.49 15.68 -8.70
C GLN A 21 -9.37 15.77 -7.66
N ARG A 22 -8.29 16.53 -7.95
CA ARG A 22 -7.19 16.77 -7.01
C ARG A 22 -7.66 17.53 -5.77
N LYS A 23 -8.51 18.54 -5.93
CA LYS A 23 -9.05 19.28 -4.79
C LYS A 23 -9.81 18.34 -3.85
N LEU A 24 -10.64 17.45 -4.39
CA LEU A 24 -11.37 16.47 -3.59
C LEU A 24 -10.42 15.46 -2.93
N ALA A 25 -9.53 14.83 -3.72
CA ALA A 25 -8.60 13.83 -3.19
C ALA A 25 -7.69 14.37 -2.09
N SER A 26 -7.18 15.60 -2.22
CA SER A 26 -6.35 16.23 -1.20
C SER A 26 -7.09 16.52 0.11
N LEU A 27 -8.40 16.83 0.05
CA LEU A 27 -9.21 17.03 1.24
C LEU A 27 -9.44 15.71 1.98
N GLU A 28 -9.84 14.67 1.24
CA GLU A 28 -10.13 13.35 1.82
C GLU A 28 -8.87 12.72 2.43
N LEU A 29 -7.79 12.60 1.64
CA LEU A 29 -6.52 12.02 2.09
C LEU A 29 -5.79 12.89 3.12
N GLY A 30 -6.08 14.20 3.12
CA GLY A 30 -5.56 15.17 4.08
C GLY A 30 -6.35 15.25 5.38
N SER A 31 -7.40 14.44 5.57
CA SER A 31 -8.16 14.45 6.81
C SER A 31 -7.39 13.78 7.96
N VAL A 32 -7.65 14.22 9.20
CA VAL A 32 -7.05 13.58 10.40
C VAL A 32 -7.48 12.13 10.49
N SER A 33 -8.76 11.84 10.25
CA SER A 33 -9.32 10.49 10.32
C SER A 33 -8.61 9.52 9.38
N ILE A 34 -8.37 9.91 8.11
CA ILE A 34 -7.64 9.06 7.17
C ILE A 34 -6.19 8.87 7.59
N ARG A 35 -5.51 9.90 8.12
CA ARG A 35 -4.14 9.73 8.63
C ARG A 35 -4.07 8.77 9.82
N VAL A 36 -5.01 8.85 10.75
CA VAL A 36 -5.08 7.93 11.90
C VAL A 36 -5.35 6.51 11.40
N PHE A 37 -6.31 6.33 10.51
CA PHE A 37 -6.62 5.02 9.92
C PHE A 37 -5.43 4.42 9.15
N ALA A 38 -4.74 5.23 8.34
CA ALA A 38 -3.53 4.80 7.63
C ALA A 38 -2.42 4.40 8.62
N HIS A 39 -2.25 5.15 9.71
CA HIS A 39 -1.28 4.81 10.75
C HIS A 39 -1.61 3.47 11.42
N GLU A 40 -2.87 3.23 11.76
CA GLU A 40 -3.33 1.97 12.34
C GLU A 40 -3.08 0.79 11.39
N ILE A 41 -3.44 0.91 10.11
CA ILE A 41 -3.17 -0.12 9.11
C ILE A 41 -1.66 -0.42 9.03
N VAL A 42 -0.84 0.60 8.84
CA VAL A 42 0.62 0.44 8.70
C VAL A 42 1.22 -0.20 9.95
N LYS A 43 0.80 0.25 11.14
CA LYS A 43 1.27 -0.31 12.40
C LYS A 43 0.92 -1.79 12.53
N THR A 44 -0.35 -2.15 12.29
CA THR A 44 -0.80 -3.54 12.34
C THR A 44 -0.05 -4.41 11.32
N GLU A 45 0.15 -3.91 10.10
CA GLU A 45 0.87 -4.63 9.05
C GLU A 45 2.33 -4.89 9.42
N ILE A 46 2.98 -3.91 10.06
CA ILE A 46 4.34 -4.05 10.57
C ILE A 46 4.41 -5.13 11.65
N GLU A 47 3.55 -5.01 12.67
CA GLU A 47 3.57 -5.89 13.85
C GLU A 47 3.20 -7.33 13.52
N THR A 48 2.23 -7.54 12.63
CA THR A 48 1.64 -8.86 12.37
C THR A 48 2.21 -9.60 11.17
N ARG A 49 2.87 -8.91 10.22
CA ARG A 49 3.40 -9.54 8.99
C ARG A 49 4.85 -9.21 8.71
N LEU A 50 5.18 -7.92 8.58
CA LEU A 50 6.54 -7.52 8.18
C LEU A 50 7.57 -7.99 9.21
N PHE A 51 7.34 -7.74 10.50
CA PHE A 51 8.27 -8.12 11.54
C PHE A 51 8.44 -9.65 11.67
N PRO A 52 7.37 -10.47 11.64
CA PRO A 52 7.49 -11.92 11.53
C PRO A 52 8.31 -12.41 10.33
N VAL A 53 8.09 -11.84 9.13
CA VAL A 53 8.86 -12.19 7.91
C VAL A 53 10.33 -11.84 8.08
N LEU A 54 10.65 -10.63 8.55
CA LEU A 54 12.05 -10.23 8.76
C LEU A 54 12.73 -11.12 9.81
N THR A 55 12.01 -11.48 10.87
CA THR A 55 12.54 -12.32 11.95
C THR A 55 12.80 -13.75 11.47
N SER A 56 11.89 -14.34 10.69
CA SER A 56 12.04 -15.73 10.22
C SER A 56 13.26 -15.92 9.31
N PHE A 57 13.58 -14.92 8.49
CA PHE A 57 14.79 -14.93 7.66
C PHE A 57 16.05 -14.61 8.49
N SER A 58 15.94 -13.77 9.52
CA SER A 58 17.10 -13.44 10.36
C SER A 58 17.68 -14.64 11.13
N SER A 59 16.87 -15.67 11.41
CA SER A 59 17.31 -16.85 12.14
C SER A 59 17.99 -17.92 11.28
N ASP A 60 17.90 -17.83 9.95
CA ASP A 60 18.50 -18.80 9.03
C ASP A 60 19.77 -18.23 8.39
N SER A 61 20.92 -18.71 8.85
CA SER A 61 22.25 -18.32 8.38
C SER A 61 22.45 -18.77 6.92
N GLY A 62 22.21 -17.86 5.98
CA GLY A 62 22.31 -18.14 4.53
C GLY A 62 21.06 -17.75 3.74
N SER A 63 19.95 -17.43 4.42
CA SER A 63 18.76 -16.93 3.73
C SER A 63 19.00 -15.53 3.18
N VAL A 64 18.56 -15.31 1.94
CA VAL A 64 18.60 -14.01 1.26
C VAL A 64 17.17 -13.55 1.10
N LEU A 65 16.88 -12.33 1.53
CA LEU A 65 15.55 -11.74 1.42
C LEU A 65 15.60 -10.55 0.47
N ASP A 66 14.77 -10.61 -0.58
CA ASP A 66 14.58 -9.46 -1.48
C ASP A 66 13.66 -8.42 -0.82
N LEU A 67 14.26 -7.37 -0.27
CA LEU A 67 13.51 -6.27 0.35
C LEU A 67 12.64 -5.50 -0.64
N GLN A 68 12.94 -5.53 -1.95
CA GLN A 68 12.08 -4.92 -2.95
C GLN A 68 10.76 -5.68 -3.07
N ASP A 69 10.81 -7.01 -3.13
CA ASP A 69 9.59 -7.83 -3.17
C ASP A 69 8.78 -7.70 -1.87
N VAL A 70 9.46 -7.72 -0.72
CA VAL A 70 8.84 -7.53 0.61
C VAL A 70 8.12 -6.20 0.70
N PHE A 71 8.79 -5.08 0.39
CA PHE A 71 8.16 -3.76 0.49
C PHE A 71 7.09 -3.53 -0.57
N ARG A 72 7.20 -4.16 -1.74
CA ARG A 72 6.14 -4.14 -2.75
C ARG A 72 4.87 -4.81 -2.24
N ARG A 73 4.97 -6.01 -1.64
CA ARG A 73 3.83 -6.73 -1.05
C ARG A 73 3.24 -5.96 0.14
N PHE A 74 4.10 -5.48 1.05
CA PHE A 74 3.70 -4.64 2.18
C PHE A 74 2.91 -3.39 1.75
N ALA A 75 3.42 -2.67 0.74
CA ALA A 75 2.76 -1.49 0.20
C ALA A 75 1.42 -1.84 -0.45
N PHE A 76 1.34 -2.97 -1.16
CA PHE A 76 0.12 -3.43 -1.79
C PHE A 76 -0.98 -3.80 -0.78
N ASP A 77 -0.62 -4.52 0.30
CA ASP A 77 -1.55 -4.86 1.38
C ASP A 77 -2.05 -3.59 2.08
N THR A 78 -1.13 -2.68 2.41
CA THR A 78 -1.44 -1.41 3.08
C THR A 78 -2.38 -0.54 2.24
N ILE A 79 -2.08 -0.33 0.94
CA ILE A 79 -2.90 0.54 0.09
C ILE A 79 -4.26 -0.10 -0.23
N SER A 80 -4.34 -1.42 -0.31
CA SER A 80 -5.59 -2.14 -0.55
C SER A 80 -6.54 -2.02 0.65
N LYS A 81 -6.01 -2.16 1.87
CA LYS A 81 -6.77 -1.92 3.10
C LYS A 81 -7.23 -0.48 3.21
N LEU A 82 -6.32 0.47 2.94
CA LEU A 82 -6.62 1.90 3.05
C LEU A 82 -7.66 2.35 2.01
N SER A 83 -7.56 1.86 0.77
CA SER A 83 -8.38 2.34 -0.34
C SER A 83 -9.70 1.59 -0.49
N PHE A 84 -9.70 0.29 -0.18
CA PHE A 84 -10.84 -0.60 -0.47
C PHE A 84 -11.37 -1.35 0.76
N GLY A 85 -10.72 -1.20 1.92
CA GLY A 85 -11.06 -2.01 3.10
C GLY A 85 -10.82 -3.51 2.90
N PHE A 86 -10.05 -3.88 1.88
CA PHE A 86 -9.79 -5.26 1.49
C PHE A 86 -8.35 -5.65 1.83
N ASP A 87 -8.19 -6.87 2.35
CA ASP A 87 -6.89 -7.43 2.71
C ASP A 87 -6.48 -8.52 1.72
N PRO A 88 -5.52 -8.25 0.83
CA PRO A 88 -5.05 -9.23 -0.14
C PRO A 88 -4.05 -10.24 0.44
N ASP A 89 -3.53 -10.01 1.66
CA ASP A 89 -2.59 -10.91 2.36
C ASP A 89 -1.38 -11.35 1.51
N CYS A 90 -0.79 -10.42 0.75
CA CYS A 90 0.32 -10.73 -0.15
C CYS A 90 1.65 -10.89 0.58
N LEU A 91 1.81 -10.30 1.76
CA LEU A 91 3.00 -10.45 2.60
C LEU A 91 2.99 -11.74 3.43
N HIS A 92 2.82 -12.88 2.75
CA HIS A 92 2.84 -14.22 3.33
C HIS A 92 3.92 -15.10 2.67
N VAL A 93 4.48 -16.03 3.46
CA VAL A 93 5.52 -17.00 3.05
C VAL A 93 4.87 -18.13 2.22
N PRO A 94 5.50 -18.74 1.20
CA PRO A 94 6.89 -18.63 0.77
C PRO A 94 7.18 -17.39 -0.08
N PHE A 95 8.34 -16.80 0.18
CA PHE A 95 9.01 -15.95 -0.78
C PHE A 95 9.75 -16.86 -1.79
N PRO A 96 9.76 -16.52 -3.09
CA PRO A 96 10.55 -17.23 -4.08
C PRO A 96 12.06 -17.15 -3.81
#